data_AF-A0AAP0R636-F1
#
_entry.id   AF-A0AAP0R636-F1
#
_cell.length_a   1.000
_cell.length_b   1.000
_cell.length_c   1.000
_cell.angle_alpha   90.00
_cell.angle_beta   90.00
_cell.angle_gamma   90.00
#
_symmetry.space_group_name_H-M   'P 1'
#
loop_
_entity.id
_entity.type
_entity.pdbx_description
1 polymer ?
#
loop_
_entity_poly.entity_id
_entity_poly.type
_entity_poly.pdbx_seq_one_letter_code
_entity_poly.pdbx_strand_id
1 'polypeptide(L)'
;MVAAAQEDVKDHQNKRRLMLIILLPIALVLFVLGLIMCYLQRTVLKPKEKESLSQLRGDIEVAENFSSNAPNLLVFSFADIVAATNDFSNENKLGEGGFGPVYKGKLPNDQEIAVKRLSKTSKQGSKEFKNEVTLTAKLQHVNLVRLLGFCTQREEKILIYEYMPNKSLDFYLFGM
;
A
#
# COMPACT_ATOMS: atom_id res chain seq x y z
N MET A 1 -29.98 -75.52 -10.72
CA MET A 1 -30.18 -74.20 -10.09
C MET A 1 -28.90 -73.60 -9.47
N VAL A 2 -27.87 -74.39 -9.11
CA VAL A 2 -26.65 -73.86 -8.44
C VAL A 2 -25.70 -73.10 -9.39
N ALA A 3 -25.55 -73.54 -10.64
CA ALA A 3 -24.62 -72.93 -11.60
C ALA A 3 -25.00 -71.47 -11.98
N ALA A 4 -26.29 -71.20 -12.21
CA ALA A 4 -26.78 -69.86 -12.56
C ALA A 4 -26.57 -68.85 -11.40
N ALA A 5 -26.70 -69.30 -10.15
CA ALA A 5 -26.42 -68.46 -8.97
C ALA A 5 -24.93 -68.16 -8.80
N GLN A 6 -24.04 -69.07 -9.20
CA GLN A 6 -22.59 -68.86 -9.15
C GLN A 6 -22.09 -67.91 -10.25
N GLU A 7 -22.70 -67.93 -11.44
CA GLU A 7 -22.37 -66.98 -12.52
C GLU A 7 -22.81 -65.55 -12.18
N ASP A 8 -24.01 -65.37 -11.63
CA ASP A 8 -24.53 -64.04 -11.27
C ASP A 8 -23.70 -63.36 -10.15
N VAL A 9 -23.27 -64.14 -9.15
CA VAL A 9 -22.37 -63.66 -8.09
C VAL A 9 -21.02 -63.23 -8.66
N LYS A 10 -20.47 -63.97 -9.63
CA LYS A 10 -19.17 -63.70 -10.24
C LYS A 10 -19.21 -62.47 -11.16
N ASP A 11 -20.31 -62.29 -11.89
CA ASP A 11 -20.55 -61.09 -12.71
C ASP A 11 -20.72 -59.84 -11.83
N HIS A 12 -21.47 -59.92 -10.73
CA HIS A 12 -21.62 -58.81 -9.80
C HIS A 12 -20.26 -58.43 -9.14
N GLN A 13 -19.42 -59.41 -8.84
CA GLN A 13 -18.08 -59.18 -8.31
C GLN A 13 -17.15 -58.48 -9.32
N ASN A 14 -17.21 -58.86 -10.60
CA ASN A 14 -16.43 -58.22 -11.67
C ASN A 14 -16.88 -56.79 -11.94
N LYS A 15 -18.19 -56.52 -11.95
CA LYS A 15 -18.75 -55.16 -12.07
C LYS A 15 -18.32 -54.26 -10.92
N ARG A 16 -18.32 -54.77 -9.68
CA ARG A 16 -17.81 -54.03 -8.50
C ARG A 16 -16.31 -53.71 -8.63
N ARG A 17 -15.50 -54.67 -9.09
CA ARG A 17 -14.07 -54.44 -9.34
C ARG A 17 -13.84 -53.39 -10.43
N LEU A 18 -14.60 -53.44 -11.51
CA LEU A 18 -14.52 -52.46 -12.60
C LEU A 18 -14.91 -51.05 -12.13
N MET A 19 -15.99 -50.93 -11.34
CA MET A 19 -16.41 -49.67 -10.73
C MET A 19 -15.33 -49.06 -9.83
N LEU A 20 -14.65 -49.88 -9.01
CA LEU A 20 -13.56 -49.41 -8.13
C LEU A 20 -12.35 -48.92 -8.94
N ILE A 21 -12.00 -49.61 -10.03
CA ILE A 21 -10.88 -49.23 -10.91
C ILE A 21 -11.13 -47.88 -11.58
N ILE A 22 -12.39 -47.53 -11.87
CA ILE A 22 -12.75 -46.25 -12.51
C ILE A 22 -12.92 -45.13 -11.47
N LEU A 23 -13.51 -45.42 -10.30
CA LEU A 23 -13.76 -44.41 -9.26
C LEU A 23 -12.48 -43.93 -8.58
N LEU A 24 -11.50 -44.81 -8.38
CA LEU A 24 -10.23 -44.48 -7.73
C LEU A 24 -9.43 -43.37 -8.45
N PRO A 25 -9.17 -43.45 -9.78
CA PRO A 25 -8.45 -42.40 -10.50
C PRO A 25 -9.26 -41.10 -10.58
N ILE A 26 -10.59 -41.17 -10.72
CA ILE A 26 -11.44 -39.97 -10.73
C ILE A 26 -11.35 -39.24 -9.38
N ALA A 27 -11.44 -39.98 -8.27
CA ALA A 27 -11.30 -39.41 -6.94
C ALA A 27 -9.92 -38.78 -6.73
N LEU A 28 -8.85 -39.45 -7.20
CA LEU A 28 -7.49 -38.91 -7.13
C LEU A 28 -7.34 -37.61 -7.92
N VAL A 29 -7.87 -37.55 -9.15
CA VAL A 29 -7.82 -36.35 -9.99
C VAL A 29 -8.57 -35.19 -9.35
N LEU A 30 -9.79 -35.42 -8.83
CA LEU A 30 -10.56 -34.38 -8.14
C LEU A 30 -9.85 -33.87 -6.88
N PHE A 31 -9.20 -34.77 -6.13
CA PHE A 31 -8.41 -34.40 -4.96
C PHE A 31 -7.23 -33.50 -5.34
N VAL A 32 -6.48 -33.87 -6.39
CA VAL A 32 -5.34 -33.07 -6.90
C VAL A 32 -5.82 -31.72 -7.43
N LEU A 33 -6.92 -31.67 -8.20
CA LEU A 33 -7.52 -30.41 -8.66
C LEU A 33 -7.97 -29.53 -7.50
N GLY A 34 -8.55 -30.12 -6.44
CA GLY A 34 -8.91 -29.41 -5.22
C GLY A 34 -7.69 -28.82 -4.49
N LEU A 35 -6.59 -29.57 -4.41
CA LEU A 35 -5.33 -29.07 -3.83
C LEU A 35 -4.73 -27.94 -4.67
N ILE A 36 -4.73 -28.06 -6.00
CA ILE A 36 -4.26 -27.00 -6.91
C ILE A 36 -5.12 -25.76 -6.77
N MET A 37 -6.45 -25.90 -6.79
CA MET A 37 -7.38 -24.79 -6.58
C MET A 37 -7.19 -24.14 -5.21
N CYS A 38 -6.99 -24.92 -4.15
CA CYS A 38 -6.72 -24.40 -2.80
C CYS A 38 -5.37 -23.67 -2.74
N TYR A 39 -4.35 -24.18 -3.43
CA TYR A 39 -3.05 -23.52 -3.55
C TYR A 39 -3.15 -22.20 -4.32
N LEU A 40 -3.84 -22.18 -5.47
CA LEU A 40 -4.08 -20.97 -6.27
C LEU A 40 -4.96 -19.96 -5.52
N GLN A 41 -5.98 -20.42 -4.80
CA GLN A 41 -6.79 -19.56 -3.94
C GLN A 41 -5.96 -18.96 -2.80
N ARG A 42 -5.02 -19.71 -2.22
CA ARG A 42 -4.12 -19.19 -1.17
C ARG A 42 -3.09 -18.19 -1.68
N THR A 43 -2.70 -18.25 -2.96
CA THR A 43 -1.80 -17.26 -3.55
C THR A 43 -2.54 -15.99 -3.99
N VAL A 44 -3.81 -16.10 -4.38
CA VAL A 44 -4.64 -14.97 -4.85
C VAL A 44 -5.42 -14.30 -3.70
N LEU A 45 -5.96 -15.05 -2.73
CA LEU A 45 -6.49 -14.53 -1.46
C LEU A 45 -5.34 -14.37 -0.46
N LYS A 46 -4.40 -13.46 -0.73
CA LYS A 46 -3.58 -12.94 0.35
C LYS A 46 -4.47 -12.11 1.28
N PRO A 47 -4.40 -12.32 2.60
CA PRO A 47 -5.13 -11.49 3.55
C PRO A 47 -4.48 -10.11 3.54
N LYS A 48 -5.16 -9.16 2.90
CA LYS A 48 -4.87 -7.71 2.90
C LYS A 48 -4.52 -7.17 4.29
N GLU A 49 -4.99 -7.84 5.35
CA GLU A 49 -4.79 -7.54 6.76
C GLU A 49 -3.39 -7.84 7.31
N LYS A 50 -2.72 -8.95 6.91
CA LYS A 50 -1.36 -9.26 7.40
C LYS A 50 -0.29 -8.35 6.82
N GLU A 51 -0.46 -7.99 5.54
CA GLU A 51 0.40 -7.02 4.86
C GLU A 51 0.20 -5.62 5.46
N SER A 52 -1.05 -5.21 5.71
CA SER A 52 -1.37 -3.95 6.37
C SER A 52 -0.76 -3.85 7.77
N LEU A 53 -0.75 -4.93 8.58
CA LEU A 53 -0.15 -4.92 9.92
C LEU A 53 1.38 -4.80 9.88
N SER A 54 2.05 -5.53 8.97
CA SER A 54 3.50 -5.41 8.80
C SER A 54 3.92 -4.04 8.30
N GLN A 55 3.10 -3.44 7.43
CA GLN A 55 3.33 -2.11 6.88
C GLN A 55 3.09 -1.03 7.93
N LEU A 56 2.02 -1.15 8.71
CA LEU A 56 1.74 -0.28 9.86
C LEU A 56 2.87 -0.33 10.89
N ARG A 57 3.41 -1.52 11.17
CA ARG A 57 4.57 -1.67 12.06
C ARG A 57 5.82 -0.97 11.51
N GLY A 58 6.10 -1.10 10.21
CA GLY A 58 7.19 -0.38 9.56
C GLY A 58 7.00 1.14 9.61
N ASP A 59 5.78 1.63 9.39
CA ASP A 59 5.44 3.05 9.49
C ASP A 59 5.61 3.58 10.92
N ILE A 60 5.20 2.81 11.93
CA ILE A 60 5.39 3.14 13.36
C ILE A 60 6.88 3.19 13.71
N GLU A 61 7.67 2.19 13.28
CA GLU A 61 9.11 2.18 13.54
C GLU A 61 9.81 3.38 12.87
N VAL A 62 9.40 3.75 11.64
CA VAL A 62 9.92 4.94 10.96
C VAL A 62 9.50 6.23 11.67
N ALA A 63 8.24 6.32 12.09
CA ALA A 63 7.72 7.45 12.86
C ALA A 63 8.45 7.63 14.20
N GLU A 64 8.69 6.55 14.95
CA GLU A 64 9.43 6.59 16.23
C GLU A 64 10.90 7.01 16.03
N ASN A 65 11.56 6.45 15.01
CA ASN A 65 12.92 6.85 14.65
C ASN A 65 13.01 8.33 14.29
N PHE A 66 12.02 8.89 13.60
CA PHE A 66 12.01 10.32 13.33
C PHE A 66 11.60 11.15 14.55
N SER A 67 10.61 10.74 15.33
CA SER A 67 10.16 11.45 16.53
C SER A 67 11.29 11.62 17.56
N SER A 68 12.17 10.62 17.70
CA SER A 68 13.36 10.72 18.57
C SER A 68 14.40 11.73 18.06
N ASN A 69 14.51 11.94 16.75
CA ASN A 69 15.45 12.89 16.13
C ASN A 69 14.82 14.27 15.84
N ALA A 70 13.49 14.36 15.85
CA ALA A 70 12.69 15.46 15.33
C ALA A 70 11.36 15.61 16.12
N PRO A 71 11.40 16.01 17.40
CA PRO A 71 10.24 15.95 18.30
C PRO A 71 9.07 16.88 17.88
N ASN A 72 9.31 17.84 16.99
CA ASN A 72 8.32 18.84 16.58
C ASN A 72 7.56 18.46 15.29
N LEU A 73 7.87 17.33 14.65
CA LEU A 73 7.20 16.91 13.42
C LEU A 73 5.97 16.04 13.72
N LEU A 74 4.87 16.35 13.05
CA LEU A 74 3.64 15.58 13.15
C LEU A 74 3.63 14.40 12.16
N VAL A 75 3.08 13.27 12.58
CA VAL A 75 2.83 12.12 11.72
C VAL A 75 1.37 12.17 11.29
N PHE A 76 1.13 12.38 9.99
CA PHE A 76 -0.21 12.45 9.42
C PHE A 76 -0.66 11.10 8.89
N SER A 77 -1.97 10.81 8.99
CA SER A 77 -2.51 9.64 8.30
C SER A 77 -2.72 9.94 6.81
N PHE A 78 -2.64 8.91 5.97
CA PHE A 78 -2.91 9.08 4.54
C PHE A 78 -4.34 9.59 4.30
N ALA A 79 -5.30 9.16 5.14
CA ALA A 79 -6.69 9.60 5.05
C ALA A 79 -6.84 11.11 5.30
N ASP A 80 -6.13 11.66 6.29
CA ASP A 80 -6.16 13.10 6.59
C ASP A 80 -5.61 13.92 5.43
N ILE A 81 -4.55 13.44 4.79
CA ILE A 81 -3.94 14.11 3.63
C ILE A 81 -4.87 14.07 2.41
N VAL A 82 -5.51 12.92 2.16
CA VAL A 82 -6.52 12.79 1.10
C VAL A 82 -7.66 13.76 1.33
N ALA A 83 -8.20 13.81 2.55
CA ALA A 83 -9.27 14.75 2.90
C ALA A 83 -8.82 16.21 2.74
N ALA A 84 -7.64 16.55 3.23
CA ALA A 84 -7.11 17.92 3.19
C ALA A 84 -6.86 18.41 1.75
N THR A 85 -6.53 17.52 0.83
CA THR A 85 -6.18 17.86 -0.57
C THR A 85 -7.32 17.65 -1.56
N ASN A 86 -8.50 17.25 -1.10
CA ASN A 86 -9.61 16.79 -1.95
C ASN A 86 -9.15 15.69 -2.92
N ASP A 87 -8.58 14.62 -2.35
CA ASP A 87 -8.02 13.46 -3.06
C ASP A 87 -6.95 13.85 -4.10
N PHE A 88 -6.02 14.73 -3.71
CA PHE A 88 -4.97 15.24 -4.59
C PHE A 88 -5.52 15.85 -5.89
N SER A 89 -6.66 16.57 -5.82
CA SER A 89 -7.28 17.22 -6.98
C SER A 89 -6.28 18.11 -7.72
N ASN A 90 -6.35 18.09 -9.05
CA ASN A 90 -5.53 18.97 -9.90
C ASN A 90 -5.84 20.46 -9.66
N GLU A 91 -7.04 20.79 -9.19
CA GLU A 91 -7.42 22.17 -8.81
C GLU A 91 -6.56 22.70 -7.65
N ASN A 92 -6.10 21.79 -6.78
CA ASN A 92 -5.24 22.09 -5.66
C ASN A 92 -3.76 22.02 -6.02
N LYS A 93 -3.38 21.68 -7.26
CA LYS A 93 -1.97 21.52 -7.62
C LYS A 93 -1.26 22.88 -7.65
N LEU A 94 -0.20 23.00 -6.86
CA LEU A 94 0.65 24.20 -6.79
C LEU A 94 1.81 24.15 -7.79
N GLY A 95 2.27 22.94 -8.12
CA GLY A 95 3.37 22.73 -9.06
C GLY A 95 3.79 21.26 -9.13
N GLU A 96 4.70 20.96 -10.05
CA GLU A 96 5.30 19.64 -10.19
C GLU A 96 6.72 19.77 -10.75
N GLY A 97 7.61 18.90 -10.29
CA GLY A 97 8.95 18.74 -10.84
C GLY A 97 9.45 17.31 -10.69
N GLY A 98 10.75 17.08 -10.87
CA GLY A 98 11.35 15.73 -10.77
C GLY A 98 11.13 15.02 -9.42
N PHE A 99 10.79 15.78 -8.38
CA PHE A 99 10.51 15.27 -7.03
C PHE A 99 9.05 14.84 -6.84
N GLY A 100 8.18 15.12 -7.80
CA GLY A 100 6.75 14.86 -7.74
C GLY A 100 5.89 16.12 -7.58
N PRO A 101 4.57 15.95 -7.55
CA PRO A 101 3.62 17.05 -7.43
C PRO A 101 3.52 17.62 -6.02
N VAL A 102 3.22 18.91 -5.95
CA VAL A 102 2.89 19.65 -4.73
C VAL A 102 1.45 20.15 -4.82
N TYR A 103 0.67 19.90 -3.77
CA TYR A 103 -0.73 20.29 -3.67
C TYR A 103 -0.96 21.24 -2.50
N LYS A 104 -1.90 22.16 -2.66
CA LYS A 104 -2.51 22.91 -1.56
C LYS A 104 -3.45 21.97 -0.80
N GLY A 105 -3.43 22.05 0.51
CA GLY A 105 -4.40 21.37 1.35
C GLY A 105 -4.91 22.27 2.46
N LYS A 106 -6.02 21.87 3.07
CA LYS A 106 -6.59 22.54 4.23
C LYS A 106 -6.91 21.51 5.32
N LEU A 107 -6.27 21.65 6.47
CA LEU A 107 -6.49 20.78 7.63
C LEU A 107 -7.83 21.11 8.33
N PRO A 108 -8.35 20.22 9.20
CA PRO A 108 -9.62 20.44 9.91
C PRO A 108 -9.65 21.70 10.80
N ASN A 109 -8.48 22.17 11.23
CA ASN A 109 -8.31 23.42 12.00
C ASN A 109 -8.18 24.67 11.10
N ASP A 110 -8.62 24.58 9.83
CA ASP A 110 -8.50 25.60 8.80
C ASP A 110 -7.07 25.99 8.39
N GLN A 111 -6.05 25.32 8.90
CA GLN A 111 -4.66 25.59 8.53
C GLN A 111 -4.39 25.17 7.08
N GLU A 112 -3.94 26.12 6.26
CA GLU A 112 -3.48 25.85 4.91
C GLU A 112 -2.08 25.21 4.93
N ILE A 113 -1.90 24.17 4.10
CA ILE A 113 -0.68 23.39 4.01
C ILE A 113 -0.25 23.18 2.56
N ALA A 114 1.03 22.91 2.35
CA ALA A 114 1.57 22.41 1.09
C ALA A 114 1.96 20.93 1.25
N VAL A 115 1.40 20.08 0.41
CA VAL A 115 1.56 18.62 0.44
C VAL A 115 2.42 18.21 -0.75
N LYS A 116 3.68 17.88 -0.48
CA LYS A 116 4.62 17.36 -1.50
C LYS A 116 4.57 15.83 -1.49
N ARG A 117 3.99 15.25 -2.53
CA ARG A 117 3.90 13.79 -2.71
C ARG A 117 5.09 13.32 -3.54
N LEU A 118 6.04 12.63 -2.90
CA LEU A 118 7.25 12.20 -3.56
C LEU A 118 6.96 11.06 -4.54
N SER A 119 7.63 11.08 -5.69
CA SER A 119 7.46 10.06 -6.72
C SER A 119 7.81 8.65 -6.22
N LYS A 120 6.92 7.67 -6.49
CA LYS A 120 7.10 6.25 -6.11
C LYS A 120 8.20 5.54 -6.90
N THR A 121 8.50 6.00 -8.11
CA THR A 121 9.36 5.27 -9.06
C THR A 121 10.85 5.48 -8.84
N SER A 122 11.24 6.32 -7.88
CA SER A 122 12.63 6.72 -7.71
C SER A 122 13.23 6.19 -6.40
N LYS A 123 14.37 5.48 -6.51
CA LYS A 123 15.27 5.23 -5.37
C LYS A 123 15.76 6.55 -4.74
N GLN A 124 15.70 7.66 -5.49
CA GLN A 124 16.02 9.00 -5.01
C GLN A 124 14.96 9.47 -4.00
N GLY A 125 13.67 9.18 -4.23
CA GLY A 125 12.57 9.66 -3.38
C GLY A 125 12.64 9.19 -1.93
N SER A 126 13.15 7.97 -1.67
CA SER A 126 13.37 7.51 -0.29
C SER A 126 14.55 8.19 0.41
N LYS A 127 15.64 8.41 -0.32
CA LYS A 127 16.82 9.14 0.18
C LYS A 127 16.48 10.61 0.43
N GLU A 128 15.78 11.24 -0.50
CA GLU A 128 15.28 12.61 -0.39
C GLU A 128 14.34 12.77 0.79
N PHE A 129 13.36 11.87 0.94
CA PHE A 129 12.47 11.87 2.09
C PHE A 129 13.25 11.84 3.40
N LYS A 130 14.17 10.88 3.55
CA LYS A 130 14.98 10.75 4.77
C LYS A 130 15.82 12.01 5.02
N ASN A 131 16.41 12.57 3.97
CA ASN A 131 17.19 13.80 4.07
C ASN A 131 16.31 14.98 4.49
N GLU A 132 15.18 15.21 3.82
CA GLU A 132 14.27 16.32 4.12
C GLU A 132 13.73 16.20 5.56
N VAL A 133 13.26 15.02 5.99
CA VAL A 133 12.79 14.83 7.37
C VAL A 133 13.92 15.04 8.38
N THR A 134 15.12 14.51 8.13
CA THR A 134 16.25 14.58 9.09
C THR A 134 16.86 15.99 9.17
N LEU A 135 16.97 16.69 8.05
CA LEU A 135 17.58 18.02 7.97
C LEU A 135 16.59 19.10 8.39
N THR A 136 15.36 19.07 7.88
CA THR A 136 14.38 20.12 8.19
C THR A 136 13.90 20.03 9.64
N ALA A 137 13.96 18.86 10.27
CA ALA A 137 13.80 18.73 11.71
C ALA A 137 14.79 19.57 12.53
N LYS A 138 16.01 19.75 12.03
CA LYS A 138 17.10 20.46 12.70
C LYS A 138 17.18 21.94 12.30
N LEU A 139 16.50 22.31 11.22
CA LEU A 139 16.61 23.64 10.59
C LEU A 139 15.25 24.34 10.62
N GLN A 140 14.95 24.97 11.75
CA GLN A 140 13.81 25.86 11.92
C GLN A 140 14.29 27.31 11.94
N HIS A 141 13.97 28.08 10.89
CA HIS A 141 14.40 29.47 10.76
C HIS A 141 13.36 30.27 9.98
N VAL A 142 13.24 31.57 10.25
CA VAL A 142 12.19 32.44 9.67
C VAL A 142 12.24 32.57 8.14
N ASN A 143 13.42 32.30 7.56
CA ASN A 143 13.68 32.36 6.11
C ASN A 143 13.69 30.97 5.44
N LEU A 144 13.32 29.91 6.16
CA LEU A 144 13.21 28.56 5.64
C LEU A 144 11.76 28.10 5.77
N VAL A 145 11.21 27.53 4.69
CA VAL A 145 9.86 26.97 4.72
C VAL A 145 9.81 25.83 5.74
N ARG A 146 8.90 25.94 6.69
CA ARG A 146 8.79 25.01 7.81
C ARG A 146 8.12 23.71 7.38
N LEU A 147 8.81 22.59 7.63
CA LEU A 147 8.20 21.26 7.61
C LEU A 147 7.35 21.09 8.86
N LEU A 148 6.07 20.79 8.68
CA LEU A 148 5.10 20.54 9.75
C LEU A 148 5.06 19.07 10.13
N GLY A 149 5.24 18.19 9.14
CA GLY A 149 5.15 16.76 9.34
C GLY A 149 5.30 15.94 8.08
N PHE A 150 5.02 14.64 8.19
CA PHE A 150 5.13 13.69 7.10
C PHE A 150 4.09 12.57 7.20
N CYS A 151 3.93 11.82 6.11
CA CYS A 151 3.16 10.58 6.05
C CYS A 151 3.96 9.53 5.26
N THR A 152 4.09 8.32 5.82
CA THR A 152 4.72 7.14 5.16
C THR A 152 3.74 6.01 4.84
N GLN A 153 2.47 6.17 5.20
CA GLN A 153 1.45 5.14 5.08
C GLN A 153 1.22 4.70 3.63
N ARG A 154 0.89 3.42 3.44
CA ARG A 154 0.57 2.82 2.12
C ARG A 154 1.69 2.98 1.08
N GLU A 155 2.95 2.95 1.52
CA GLU A 155 4.15 3.19 0.70
C GLU A 155 4.23 4.60 0.08
N GLU A 156 3.37 5.51 0.49
CA GLU A 156 3.40 6.91 0.06
C GLU A 156 4.43 7.66 0.92
N LYS A 157 5.30 8.46 0.29
CA LYS A 157 6.20 9.36 1.01
C LYS A 157 5.74 10.78 0.79
N ILE A 158 5.14 11.37 1.81
CA ILE A 158 4.50 12.68 1.73
C ILE A 158 5.11 13.59 2.79
N LEU A 159 5.42 14.81 2.38
CA LEU A 159 5.92 15.87 3.24
C LEU A 159 4.88 17.00 3.31
N ILE A 160 4.63 17.48 4.52
CA ILE A 160 3.64 18.51 4.81
C ILE A 160 4.39 19.76 5.28
N TYR A 161 4.29 20.83 4.49
CA TYR A 161 4.88 22.14 4.77
C TYR A 161 3.79 23.15 5.09
N GLU A 162 4.20 24.27 5.69
CA GLU A 162 3.35 25.45 5.70
C GLU A 162 3.09 25.96 4.28
N TYR A 163 1.88 26.47 4.04
CA TYR A 163 1.53 27.05 2.76
C TYR A 163 2.15 28.45 2.62
N MET A 164 2.76 28.71 1.46
CA MET A 164 3.35 30.00 1.11
C MET A 164 2.40 30.75 0.15
N PRO A 165 1.67 31.79 0.61
CA PRO A 165 0.64 32.44 -0.21
C PRO A 165 1.21 33.21 -1.40
N ASN A 166 2.45 33.66 -1.30
CA ASN A 166 3.10 34.46 -2.33
C ASN A 166 3.73 33.62 -3.44
N LYS A 167 3.52 32.29 -3.52
CA LYS A 167 4.14 31.41 -4.53
C LYS A 167 5.68 31.44 -4.50
N SER A 168 6.31 30.84 -5.50
CA SER A 168 7.77 30.79 -5.66
C SER A 168 8.33 32.12 -6.16
N LEU A 169 9.62 32.36 -5.92
CA LEU A 169 10.33 33.49 -6.54
C LEU A 169 10.38 33.34 -8.07
N ASP A 170 10.47 32.10 -8.56
CA ASP A 170 10.45 31.75 -9.98
C ASP A 170 9.19 32.31 -10.69
N PHE A 171 8.03 32.24 -10.03
CA PHE A 171 6.78 32.83 -10.52
C PHE A 171 6.91 34.34 -10.76
N TYR A 172 7.56 35.10 -9.86
CA TYR A 172 7.72 36.55 -10.03
C TYR A 172 8.82 36.94 -11.01
N LEU A 173 9.90 36.15 -11.07
CA LEU A 173 11.04 36.45 -11.95
C LEU A 173 10.75 36.10 -13.41
N PHE A 174 10.00 35.02 -13.65
CA PHE A 174 9.83 34.45 -14.99
C PHE A 174 8.36 34.35 -15.44
N GLY A 175 7.40 34.65 -14.58
CA GLY A 175 5.97 34.66 -14.94
C GLY A 175 5.37 33.29 -15.24
N MET A 176 6.02 32.21 -14.79
CA MET A 176 5.56 30.82 -14.93
C MET A 176 4.72 30.39 -13.73
#